data_AF-X6LD70-F1
#
_entry.id   AF-X6LD70-F1
#
_cell.length_a   1.000
_cell.length_b   1.000
_cell.length_c   1.000
_cell.angle_alpha   90.00
_cell.angle_beta   90.00
_cell.angle_gamma   90.00
#
_symmetry.space_group_name_H-M   'P 1'
#
loop_
_entity.id
_entity.type
_entity.pdbx_description
1 polymer ?
#
loop_
_entity_poly.entity_id
_entity_poly.type
_entity_poly.pdbx_seq_one_letter_code
_entity_poly.pdbx_strand_id
1 'polypeptide(L)'
;MIKQKEILDRFQEENELKITREMCLHILWNILKYPKHIKYRQIHKQALYNYLSKKCRTLCADFEQILIVIEKNLQFIGFKKKNDNNWYYQCDHSQISHLWEWYKYWINQQAMYVFIFMF
;
A
#
# COMPACT_ATOMS: atom_id res chain seq x y z
N MET A 1 -15.35 7.49 -29.18
CA MET A 1 -14.61 6.29 -28.71
C MET A 1 -13.39 6.63 -27.85
N ILE A 2 -12.49 7.53 -28.29
CA ILE A 2 -11.28 7.93 -27.54
C ILE A 2 -11.60 8.45 -26.13
N LYS A 3 -12.57 9.36 -26.00
CA LYS A 3 -12.96 9.97 -24.72
C LYS A 3 -13.51 8.98 -23.68
N GLN A 4 -14.11 7.87 -24.11
CA GLN A 4 -14.63 6.85 -23.19
C GLN A 4 -13.51 5.97 -22.63
N LYS A 5 -12.50 5.67 -23.45
CA LYS A 5 -11.30 4.93 -23.01
C LYS A 5 -10.53 5.74 -21.95
N GLU A 6 -10.31 7.02 -22.19
CA GLU A 6 -9.64 7.91 -21.21
C GLU A 6 -10.39 8.02 -19.87
N ILE A 7 -11.72 7.97 -19.88
CA ILE A 7 -12.52 7.98 -18.65
C ILE A 7 -12.36 6.67 -17.89
N LEU A 8 -12.37 5.53 -18.61
CA LEU A 8 -12.16 4.21 -18.02
C LEU A 8 -10.76 4.09 -17.41
N ASP A 9 -9.74 4.53 -18.14
CA ASP A 9 -8.34 4.49 -17.70
C ASP A 9 -8.16 5.32 -16.42
N ARG A 10 -8.70 6.56 -16.36
CA ARG A 10 -8.66 7.39 -15.15
C ARG A 10 -9.38 6.77 -13.96
N PHE A 11 -10.55 6.16 -14.20
CA PHE A 11 -11.31 5.50 -13.14
C PHE A 11 -10.55 4.31 -12.56
N GLN A 12 -9.87 3.56 -13.43
CA GLN A 12 -9.05 2.43 -13.04
C GLN A 12 -7.84 2.90 -12.22
N GLU A 13 -7.11 3.92 -12.67
CA GLU A 13 -6.00 4.53 -11.94
C GLU A 13 -6.42 5.02 -10.54
N GLU A 14 -7.60 5.64 -10.42
CA GLU A 14 -8.13 6.10 -9.14
C GLU A 14 -8.39 4.93 -8.17
N ASN A 15 -8.96 3.83 -8.69
CA ASN A 15 -9.21 2.62 -7.91
C ASN A 15 -7.90 1.94 -7.48
N GLU A 16 -6.90 1.90 -8.36
CA GLU A 16 -5.57 1.36 -8.07
C GLU A 16 -4.86 2.17 -6.99
N LEU A 17 -4.91 3.51 -7.08
CA LEU A 17 -4.37 4.41 -6.06
C LEU A 17 -5.08 4.20 -4.72
N LYS A 18 -6.41 4.06 -4.73
CA LYS A 18 -7.22 3.82 -3.53
C LYS A 18 -6.83 2.51 -2.83
N ILE A 19 -6.68 1.42 -3.57
CA ILE A 19 -6.26 0.12 -3.03
C ILE A 19 -4.84 0.22 -2.47
N THR A 20 -3.93 0.83 -3.24
CA THR A 20 -2.53 0.99 -2.86
C THR A 20 -2.41 1.75 -1.53
N ARG A 21 -3.12 2.87 -1.43
CA ARG A 21 -3.14 3.71 -0.23
C ARG A 21 -3.71 2.98 0.98
N GLU A 22 -4.85 2.31 0.84
CA GLU A 22 -5.47 1.54 1.93
C GLU A 22 -4.49 0.50 2.49
N MET A 23 -3.81 -0.22 1.60
CA MET A 23 -2.85 -1.24 1.97
C MET A 23 -1.61 -0.68 2.66
N CYS A 24 -0.99 0.34 2.06
CA CYS A 24 0.19 0.96 2.64
C CYS A 24 -0.10 1.55 4.03
N LEU A 25 -1.22 2.26 4.19
CA LEU A 25 -1.63 2.80 5.50
C LEU A 25 -1.86 1.70 6.53
N HIS A 26 -2.53 0.61 6.15
CA HIS A 26 -2.80 -0.50 7.07
C HIS A 26 -1.50 -1.17 7.56
N ILE A 27 -0.57 -1.42 6.64
CA ILE A 27 0.73 -2.03 6.96
C ILE A 27 1.55 -1.10 7.87
N LEU A 28 1.69 0.18 7.48
CA LEU A 28 2.44 1.17 8.25
C LEU A 28 1.86 1.33 9.66
N TRP A 29 0.53 1.45 9.77
CA TRP A 29 -0.15 1.58 11.06
C TRP A 29 0.10 0.36 11.97
N ASN A 30 0.03 -0.86 11.43
CA ASN A 30 0.27 -2.07 12.21
C ASN A 30 1.70 -2.10 12.80
N ILE A 31 2.71 -1.67 12.04
CA ILE A 31 4.09 -1.62 12.51
C ILE A 31 4.28 -0.51 13.56
N LEU A 32 3.78 0.69 13.27
CA LEU A 32 3.89 1.86 14.14
C LEU A 32 3.18 1.64 15.48
N LYS A 33 2.00 1.01 15.47
CA LYS A 33 1.21 0.74 16.68
C LYS A 33 1.80 -0.39 17.52
N TYR A 34 2.39 -1.39 16.89
CA TYR A 34 2.87 -2.60 17.56
C TYR A 34 4.32 -2.96 17.20
N PRO A 35 5.30 -2.06 17.44
CA PRO A 35 6.67 -2.22 16.95
C PRO A 35 7.38 -3.46 17.50
N LYS A 36 7.01 -3.92 18.71
CA LYS A 36 7.58 -5.11 19.35
C LYS A 36 6.95 -6.43 18.87
N HIS A 37 5.79 -6.41 18.25
CA HIS A 37 5.05 -7.63 17.89
C HIS A 37 5.51 -8.15 16.53
N ILE A 38 6.12 -9.35 16.51
CA ILE A 38 6.67 -9.93 15.27
C ILE A 38 5.60 -10.23 14.22
N LYS A 39 4.37 -10.57 14.65
CA LYS A 39 3.23 -10.86 13.78
C LYS A 39 2.93 -9.71 12.81
N TYR A 40 3.01 -8.46 13.26
CA TYR A 40 2.72 -7.28 12.42
C TYR A 40 3.89 -6.87 11.53
N ARG A 41 5.05 -7.51 11.72
CA ARG A 41 6.25 -7.35 10.89
C ARG A 41 6.35 -8.44 9.82
N GLN A 42 5.34 -9.29 9.70
CA GLN A 42 5.28 -10.38 8.74
C GLN A 42 4.03 -10.26 7.89
N ILE A 43 4.18 -10.36 6.56
CA ILE A 43 3.07 -10.40 5.63
C ILE A 43 3.19 -11.70 4.84
N HIS A 44 2.20 -12.57 5.02
CA HIS A 44 2.13 -13.81 4.26
C HIS A 44 1.76 -13.52 2.81
N LYS A 45 2.54 -14.07 1.86
CA LYS A 45 2.32 -13.87 0.43
C LYS A 45 0.89 -14.23 0.02
N GLN A 46 0.41 -15.41 0.43
CA GLN A 46 -0.92 -15.86 0.04
C GLN A 46 -2.03 -14.95 0.58
N ALA A 47 -1.88 -14.47 1.83
CA ALA A 47 -2.84 -13.56 2.42
C ALA A 47 -2.86 -12.21 1.68
N LEU A 48 -1.68 -11.68 1.32
CA LEU A 48 -1.55 -10.47 0.52
C LEU A 48 -2.22 -10.62 -0.86
N TYR A 49 -1.91 -11.70 -1.58
CA TYR A 49 -2.47 -11.97 -2.90
C TYR A 49 -3.98 -12.14 -2.86
N ASN A 50 -4.50 -12.89 -1.89
CA ASN A 50 -5.93 -13.12 -1.73
C ASN A 50 -6.66 -11.80 -1.42
N TYR A 51 -6.12 -10.98 -0.53
CA TYR A 51 -6.69 -9.68 -0.21
C TYR A 51 -6.71 -8.75 -1.44
N LEU A 52 -5.57 -8.61 -2.12
CA LEU A 52 -5.43 -7.75 -3.29
C LEU A 52 -6.35 -8.23 -4.42
N SER A 53 -6.37 -9.53 -4.71
CA SER A 53 -7.23 -10.10 -5.75
C SER A 53 -8.70 -9.82 -5.46
N LYS A 54 -9.14 -9.97 -4.21
CA LYS A 54 -10.51 -9.64 -3.80
C LYS A 54 -10.82 -8.16 -4.01
N LYS A 55 -9.94 -7.26 -3.55
CA LYS A 55 -10.12 -5.80 -3.68
C LYS A 55 -10.13 -5.33 -5.14
N CYS A 56 -9.21 -5.84 -5.96
CA CYS A 56 -9.12 -5.50 -7.38
C CYS A 56 -10.40 -5.94 -8.12
N ARG A 57 -10.93 -7.14 -7.82
CA ARG A 57 -12.21 -7.60 -8.38
C ARG A 57 -13.38 -6.70 -7.98
N THR A 58 -13.42 -6.25 -6.72
CA THR A 58 -14.49 -5.36 -6.24
C THR A 58 -14.44 -3.98 -6.89
N LEU A 59 -13.26 -3.46 -7.19
CA LEU A 59 -13.07 -2.10 -7.70
C LEU A 59 -12.71 -2.05 -9.20
N CYS A 60 -12.78 -3.18 -9.90
CA CYS A 60 -12.41 -3.29 -11.33
C CYS A 60 -11.03 -2.67 -11.63
N ALA A 61 -10.03 -3.01 -10.82
CA ALA A 61 -8.66 -2.52 -10.93
C ALA A 61 -7.70 -3.62 -11.41
N ASP A 62 -6.57 -3.23 -12.01
CA ASP A 62 -5.55 -4.18 -12.46
C ASP A 62 -4.76 -4.76 -11.27
N PHE A 63 -4.94 -6.07 -11.06
CA PHE A 63 -4.28 -6.80 -10.00
C PHE A 63 -2.76 -6.87 -10.17
N GLU A 64 -2.26 -7.08 -11.38
CA GLU A 64 -0.81 -7.19 -11.63
C GLU A 64 -0.12 -5.86 -11.38
N GLN A 65 -0.71 -4.76 -11.86
CA GLN A 65 -0.22 -3.41 -11.65
C GLN A 65 -0.16 -3.06 -10.16
N ILE A 66 -1.26 -3.28 -9.42
CA ILE A 66 -1.30 -3.03 -7.96
C ILE A 66 -0.29 -3.91 -7.23
N LEU A 67 -0.18 -5.19 -7.59
CA LEU A 67 0.76 -6.10 -6.95
C LEU A 67 2.19 -5.59 -7.10
N ILE A 68 2.61 -5.21 -8.31
CA ILE A 68 3.95 -4.63 -8.56
C ILE A 68 4.18 -3.38 -7.70
N VAL A 69 3.20 -2.48 -7.63
CA VAL A 69 3.30 -1.25 -6.83
C VAL A 69 3.42 -1.56 -5.34
N ILE A 70 2.60 -2.46 -4.80
CA ILE A 70 2.65 -2.85 -3.39
C ILE A 70 3.99 -3.52 -3.05
N GLU A 71 4.48 -4.42 -3.89
CA GLU A 71 5.76 -5.09 -3.66
C GLU A 71 6.93 -4.08 -3.66
N LYS A 72 6.92 -3.11 -4.58
CA LYS A 72 7.91 -2.02 -4.60
C LYS A 72 7.83 -1.15 -3.34
N ASN A 73 6.61 -0.78 -2.91
CA ASN A 73 6.43 0.02 -1.69
C ASN A 73 6.92 -0.74 -0.44
N LEU A 74 6.64 -2.06 -0.36
CA LEU A 74 7.14 -2.90 0.72
C LEU A 74 8.67 -2.89 0.79
N GLN A 75 9.34 -3.10 -0.35
CA GLN A 75 10.80 -3.04 -0.44
C GLN A 75 11.33 -1.67 -0.03
N PHE A 76 10.73 -0.60 -0.54
CA PHE A 76 11.13 0.77 -0.25
C PHE A 76 11.04 1.09 1.24
N ILE A 77 9.98 0.64 1.90
CA ILE A 77 9.74 0.86 3.33
C ILE A 77 10.70 0.02 4.21
N GLY A 78 11.29 -1.05 3.66
CA GLY A 78 12.30 -1.87 4.33
C GLY A 78 11.91 -3.34 4.54
N PHE A 79 10.79 -3.79 3.97
CA PHE A 79 10.45 -5.21 3.98
C PHE A 79 11.36 -6.00 3.03
N LYS A 80 11.75 -7.19 3.46
CA LYS A 80 12.54 -8.13 2.67
C LYS A 80 11.76 -9.44 2.48
N LYS A 81 11.77 -9.97 1.26
CA LYS A 81 11.32 -11.34 0.98
C LYS A 81 12.35 -12.33 1.51
N LYS A 82 11.89 -13.40 2.16
CA LYS A 82 12.73 -14.56 2.53
C LYS A 82 12.37 -15.79 1.66
N ASN A 83 13.04 -16.91 1.90
CA ASN A 83 12.90 -18.16 1.13
C ASN A 83 11.46 -18.72 1.12
N ASP A 84 10.65 -18.42 2.14
CA ASP A 84 9.24 -18.81 2.21
C ASP A 84 8.31 -17.88 1.40
N ASN A 85 8.89 -16.94 0.65
CA ASN A 85 8.24 -15.88 -0.11
C ASN A 85 7.40 -14.91 0.72
N ASN A 86 7.44 -14.98 2.05
CA ASN A 86 6.77 -14.02 2.92
C ASN A 86 7.62 -12.76 3.06
N TRP A 87 6.97 -11.64 3.37
CA TRP A 87 7.62 -10.36 3.60
C TRP A 87 7.88 -10.15 5.08
N TYR A 88 9.11 -9.72 5.41
CA TYR A 88 9.56 -9.50 6.77
C TYR A 88 10.09 -8.08 6.93
N TYR A 89 9.60 -7.37 7.95
CA TYR A 89 10.09 -6.07 8.35
C TYR A 89 11.12 -6.22 9.47
N GLN A 90 12.36 -5.82 9.20
CA GLN A 90 13.43 -5.85 10.19
C GLN A 90 13.51 -4.49 10.88
N CYS A 91 12.78 -4.35 11.99
CA CYS A 91 12.79 -3.11 12.76
C CYS A 91 14.13 -2.94 13.49
N ASP A 92 14.89 -1.94 13.09
CA ASP A 92 15.85 -1.25 13.97
C ASP A 92 15.18 0.03 14.54
N HIS A 93 15.72 0.57 15.63
CA HIS A 93 15.14 1.79 16.23
C HIS A 93 15.26 3.03 15.34
N SER A 94 16.20 3.04 14.39
CA SER A 94 16.41 4.14 13.44
C SER A 94 15.31 4.27 12.38
N GLN A 95 14.61 3.19 12.04
CA GLN A 95 13.65 3.18 10.93
C GLN A 95 12.25 3.72 11.27
N ILE A 96 11.91 3.94 12.56
CA ILE A 96 10.55 4.38 12.95
C ILE A 96 10.22 5.77 12.41
N SER A 97 11.18 6.70 12.39
CA SER A 97 11.00 8.04 11.82
C SER A 97 10.66 7.96 10.33
N HIS A 98 11.36 7.12 9.58
CA HIS A 98 11.09 6.88 8.16
C HIS A 98 9.68 6.30 7.95
N LEU A 99 9.26 5.32 8.74
CA LEU A 99 7.88 4.78 8.68
C LEU A 99 6.82 5.86 8.92
N TRP A 100 7.09 6.79 9.84
CA TRP A 100 6.18 7.89 10.15
C TRP A 100 6.05 8.88 8.99
N GLU A 101 7.16 9.24 8.34
CA GLU A 101 7.13 10.08 7.14
C GLU A 101 6.32 9.41 6.00
N TRP A 102 6.49 8.10 5.82
CA TRP A 102 5.71 7.33 4.86
C TRP A 102 4.21 7.29 5.18
N TYR A 103 3.88 7.17 6.46
CA TYR A 103 2.49 7.19 6.90
C TYR A 103 1.84 8.55 6.63
N LYS A 104 2.55 9.65 6.94
CA LYS A 104 2.11 11.02 6.60
C LYS A 104 1.93 11.21 5.10
N TYR A 105 2.88 10.74 4.28
CA TYR A 105 2.78 10.81 2.82
C TYR A 105 1.47 10.19 2.32
N TRP A 106 1.16 8.96 2.74
CA TRP A 106 -0.07 8.29 2.28
C TRP A 106 -1.36 8.90 2.84
N ILE A 107 -1.32 9.50 4.03
CA ILE A 107 -2.46 10.28 4.55
C ILE A 107 -2.71 11.52 3.70
N ASN A 108 -1.66 12.25 3.33
CA ASN A 108 -1.77 13.49 2.55
C ASN A 108 -2.28 13.22 1.12
N GLN A 109 -2.11 11.99 0.62
CA GLN A 109 -2.72 11.51 -0.63
C GLN A 109 -4.22 11.19 -0.51
N GLN A 110 -4.85 11.38 0.66
CA GLN A 110 -6.31 11.41 0.76
C GLN A 110 -6.82 12.75 0.24
N ALA A 111 -7.71 12.72 -0.75
CA ALA A 111 -8.27 13.90 -1.43
C ALA A 111 -8.74 15.00 -0.45
N MET A 112 -9.15 14.63 0.76
CA MET A 112 -9.51 15.58 1.82
C MET A 112 -8.38 16.58 2.16
N TYR A 113 -7.09 16.19 2.12
CA TYR A 113 -5.96 17.09 2.40
C TYR A 113 -5.49 17.89 1.18
N VAL A 114 -5.66 17.35 -0.03
CA VAL A 114 -5.34 18.09 -1.27
C VAL A 114 -6.29 19.29 -1.44
N PHE A 115 -7.57 19.13 -1.09
CA PHE A 115 -8.54 20.25 -1.13
C PHE A 115 -8.38 21.23 0.04
N ILE A 116 -7.97 20.80 1.25
CA ILE A 116 -7.79 21.69 2.41
C ILE A 116 -6.55 22.59 2.25
N PHE A 117 -5.48 22.14 1.59
CA PHE A 117 -4.28 22.96 1.35
C PHE A 117 -4.38 23.89 0.11
N MET A 118 -5.48 23.82 -0.64
CA MET A 118 -5.74 24.69 -1.80
C MET A 118 -6.71 25.86 -1.52
N PHE A 119 -7.06 26.10 -0.25
CA PHE A 119 -7.81 27.26 0.25
C PHE A 119 -7.05 27.95 1.38
#